data_AF-A0A952WFY9-F1
#
_entry.id   AF-A0A952WFY9-F1
#
_cell.length_a   1.000
_cell.length_b   1.000
_cell.length_c   1.000
_cell.angle_alpha   90.00
_cell.angle_beta   90.00
_cell.angle_gamma   90.00
#
_symmetry.space_group_name_H-M   'P 1'
#
loop_
_entity.id
_entity.type
_entity.pdbx_description
1 polymer ?
#
loop_
_entity_poly.entity_id
_entity_poly.type
_entity_poly.pdbx_seq_one_letter_code
_entity_poly.pdbx_strand_id
1 'polypeptide(L)'
;MFTTMSTQVPTNRSAESIRVQPMRAQPLRPEAGVRRKSRRVAPNLDLRRRDALGRERVASIIEHARWLPKADLALVNWACRSGRPLSELAAMGEAPAWVLSRRLRRIVARATSREFRYVALLLDVHDSPPAWPPTWPPSGFPSGSPQQPARNDLDEGALQLAIARAIFINGLAVREVARVLGVPRKRITRIRDVFALRAEALAT
;
A
#
# COMPACT_ATOMS: atom_id res chain seq x y z
N MET A 1 -29.56 -29.05 69.81
CA MET A 1 -29.41 -27.81 70.59
C MET A 1 -29.91 -26.66 69.71
N PHE A 2 -31.08 -26.10 70.04
CA PHE A 2 -31.66 -24.97 69.33
C PHE A 2 -31.50 -23.73 70.20
N THR A 3 -30.84 -22.70 69.68
CA THR A 3 -30.72 -21.41 70.34
C THR A 3 -31.40 -20.36 69.47
N THR A 4 -32.63 -20.01 69.87
CA THR A 4 -33.34 -18.80 69.46
C THR A 4 -32.65 -17.59 70.07
N MET A 5 -32.32 -16.59 69.26
CA MET A 5 -32.02 -15.25 69.75
C MET A 5 -32.72 -14.21 68.88
N SER A 6 -33.44 -13.37 69.60
CA SER A 6 -34.49 -12.47 69.19
C SER A 6 -33.94 -11.19 68.59
N THR A 7 -34.66 -10.69 67.59
CA THR A 7 -34.46 -9.40 66.94
C THR A 7 -34.63 -8.24 67.91
N GLN A 8 -33.70 -7.28 67.90
CA GLN A 8 -34.00 -5.90 68.27
C GLN A 8 -33.37 -4.93 67.26
N VAL A 9 -34.24 -4.05 66.77
CA VAL A 9 -33.99 -2.99 65.80
C VAL A 9 -33.50 -1.74 66.52
N PRO A 10 -32.38 -1.12 66.12
CA PRO A 10 -32.10 0.26 66.46
C PRO A 10 -32.62 1.21 65.38
N THR A 11 -33.62 2.00 65.75
CA THR A 11 -34.06 3.23 65.09
C THR A 11 -33.08 4.37 65.39
N ASN A 12 -32.52 5.00 64.36
CA ASN A 12 -32.07 6.40 64.41
C ASN A 12 -32.01 6.93 62.98
N ARG A 13 -32.98 7.74 62.55
CA ARG A 13 -32.93 9.22 62.59
C ARG A 13 -31.61 9.78 62.06
N SER A 14 -31.62 10.15 60.79
CA SER A 14 -31.24 11.51 60.39
C SER A 14 -31.84 11.80 59.03
N ALA A 15 -32.71 12.80 59.03
CA ALA A 15 -33.29 13.41 57.85
C ALA A 15 -32.21 14.25 57.18
N GLU A 16 -31.54 13.68 56.18
CA GLU A 16 -30.78 14.49 55.22
C GLU A 16 -31.70 14.87 54.07
N SER A 17 -31.92 16.18 53.99
CA SER A 17 -32.53 16.91 52.89
C SER A 17 -31.94 16.47 51.55
N ILE A 18 -32.58 15.51 50.88
CA ILE A 18 -32.32 15.21 49.48
C ILE A 18 -32.82 16.40 48.67
N ARG A 19 -31.90 17.27 48.25
CA ARG A 19 -32.17 18.25 47.20
C ARG A 19 -32.57 17.48 45.95
N VAL A 20 -33.86 17.45 45.65
CA VAL A 20 -34.37 16.99 44.36
C VAL A 20 -33.86 17.97 43.31
N GLN A 21 -32.77 17.62 42.62
CA GLN A 21 -32.44 18.27 41.37
C GLN A 21 -33.57 17.94 40.39
N PRO A 22 -34.22 18.92 39.75
CA PRO A 22 -35.13 18.61 38.67
C PRO A 22 -34.34 17.88 37.59
N MET A 23 -34.68 16.62 37.35
CA MET A 23 -34.20 15.86 36.20
C MET A 23 -34.53 16.69 34.96
N ARG A 24 -33.53 17.37 34.40
CA ARG A 24 -33.64 17.86 33.03
C ARG A 24 -33.89 16.62 32.18
N ALA A 25 -35.06 16.57 31.54
CA ALA A 25 -35.36 15.58 30.53
C ALA A 25 -34.19 15.57 29.55
N GLN A 26 -33.43 14.47 29.52
CA GLN A 26 -32.47 14.28 28.44
C GLN A 26 -33.31 14.26 27.16
N PRO A 27 -33.00 15.11 26.15
CA PRO A 27 -33.61 14.91 24.85
C PRO A 27 -33.23 13.49 24.43
N LEU A 28 -34.24 12.66 24.16
CA LEU A 28 -34.06 11.35 23.55
C LEU A 28 -33.09 11.56 22.38
N ARG A 29 -31.84 11.11 22.54
CA ARG A 29 -30.90 11.11 21.43
C ARG A 29 -31.60 10.34 20.33
N PRO A 30 -31.77 10.90 19.12
CA PRO A 30 -32.28 10.10 18.02
C PRO A 30 -31.37 8.88 17.94
N GLU A 31 -31.98 7.71 18.18
CA GLU A 31 -31.39 6.38 18.02
C GLU A 31 -30.32 6.48 16.94
N ALA A 32 -29.06 6.37 17.38
CA ALA A 32 -27.90 6.49 16.53
C ALA A 32 -28.17 5.63 15.30
N GLY A 33 -28.44 6.33 14.18
CA GLY A 33 -29.08 5.73 13.03
C GLY A 33 -28.47 4.39 12.76
N VAL A 34 -29.31 3.35 12.72
CA VAL A 34 -28.95 2.00 12.29
C VAL A 34 -28.01 2.19 11.12
N ARG A 35 -26.72 2.04 11.40
CA ARG A 35 -25.65 2.24 10.43
C ARG A 35 -25.89 1.09 9.48
N ARG A 36 -26.69 1.34 8.44
CA ARG A 36 -26.94 0.40 7.35
C ARG A 36 -25.55 -0.06 6.97
N LYS A 37 -25.21 -1.30 7.35
CA LYS A 37 -23.97 -1.95 6.93
C LYS A 37 -24.00 -1.78 5.43
N SER A 38 -23.15 -0.88 4.94
CA SER A 38 -23.07 -0.54 3.54
C SER A 38 -23.00 -1.87 2.81
N ARG A 39 -24.05 -2.09 2.01
CA ARG A 39 -24.25 -3.23 1.12
C ARG A 39 -22.89 -3.76 0.71
N ARG A 40 -22.52 -4.97 1.17
CA ARG A 40 -21.26 -5.64 0.77
C ARG A 40 -21.22 -5.57 -0.75
N VAL A 41 -20.37 -4.69 -1.28
CA VAL A 41 -20.22 -4.48 -2.72
C VAL A 41 -19.86 -5.84 -3.31
N ALA A 42 -20.66 -6.25 -4.30
CA ALA A 42 -20.67 -7.59 -4.86
C ALA A 42 -19.25 -8.04 -5.27
N PRO A 43 -18.94 -9.35 -5.20
CA PRO A 43 -17.64 -9.93 -5.57
C PRO A 43 -17.29 -9.81 -7.06
N ASN A 44 -18.15 -9.19 -7.86
CA ASN A 44 -17.98 -8.99 -9.30
C ASN A 44 -17.40 -7.60 -9.55
N LEU A 45 -16.16 -7.38 -9.14
CA LEU A 45 -15.40 -6.19 -9.50
C LEU A 45 -14.94 -6.33 -10.96
N ASP A 46 -15.89 -6.26 -11.89
CA ASP A 46 -15.57 -6.10 -13.31
C ASP A 46 -15.15 -4.64 -13.52
N LEU A 47 -13.82 -4.43 -13.52
CA LEU A 47 -13.23 -3.11 -13.72
C LEU A 47 -13.54 -2.51 -15.11
N ARG A 48 -14.08 -3.32 -16.05
CA ARG A 48 -14.43 -2.88 -17.40
C ARG A 48 -15.89 -2.43 -17.55
N ARG A 49 -16.81 -3.01 -16.78
CA ARG A 49 -18.27 -2.92 -17.08
C ARG A 49 -19.09 -1.94 -16.25
N ARG A 50 -18.62 -1.47 -15.10
CA ARG A 50 -19.46 -0.59 -14.24
C ARG A 50 -18.97 0.85 -14.09
N ASP A 51 -18.09 1.25 -13.18
CA ASP A 51 -18.16 2.66 -12.72
C ASP A 51 -16.86 3.36 -12.22
N ALA A 52 -15.64 3.16 -12.75
CA ALA A 52 -14.50 3.90 -12.13
C ALA A 52 -13.24 4.22 -12.94
N LEU A 53 -12.84 3.39 -13.88
CA LEU A 53 -11.52 3.50 -14.52
C LEU A 53 -11.72 3.31 -16.02
N GLY A 54 -11.77 4.39 -16.80
CA GLY A 54 -11.93 4.33 -18.25
C GLY A 54 -10.90 3.40 -18.92
N ARG A 55 -11.15 2.98 -20.18
CA ARG A 55 -10.31 2.03 -20.92
C ARG A 55 -8.83 2.42 -20.92
N GLU A 56 -8.53 3.70 -21.11
CA GLU A 56 -7.16 4.25 -21.07
C GLU A 56 -6.46 4.02 -19.73
N ARG A 57 -7.21 4.21 -18.63
CA ARG A 57 -6.67 4.01 -17.28
C ARG A 57 -6.39 2.54 -16.99
N VAL A 58 -7.23 1.65 -17.51
CA VAL A 58 -7.00 0.20 -17.44
C VAL A 58 -5.76 -0.19 -18.25
N ALA A 59 -5.58 0.36 -19.45
CA ALA A 59 -4.39 0.12 -20.26
C ALA A 59 -3.11 0.58 -19.54
N SER A 60 -3.11 1.79 -18.99
CA SER A 60 -1.99 2.30 -18.18
C SER A 60 -1.70 1.44 -16.95
N ILE A 61 -2.73 0.95 -16.24
CA ILE A 61 -2.52 0.02 -15.10
C ILE A 61 -1.86 -1.28 -15.55
N ILE A 62 -2.30 -1.86 -16.69
CA ILE A 62 -1.73 -3.09 -17.23
C ILE A 62 -0.27 -2.88 -17.65
N GLU A 63 0.03 -1.76 -18.29
CA GLU A 63 1.40 -1.39 -18.68
C GLU A 63 2.30 -1.25 -17.46
N HIS A 64 1.87 -0.48 -16.46
CA HIS A 64 2.60 -0.28 -15.21
C HIS A 64 2.76 -1.59 -14.41
N ALA A 65 1.80 -2.51 -14.51
CA ALA A 65 1.84 -3.76 -13.81
C ALA A 65 3.01 -4.66 -14.21
N ARG A 66 3.65 -4.44 -15.38
CA ARG A 66 4.83 -5.23 -15.81
C ARG A 66 5.99 -5.19 -14.81
N TRP A 67 6.06 -4.11 -14.04
CA TRP A 67 7.10 -3.92 -13.02
C TRP A 67 6.76 -4.59 -11.70
N LEU A 68 5.51 -4.98 -11.47
CA LEU A 68 5.05 -5.57 -10.21
C LEU A 68 5.58 -7.01 -10.04
N PRO A 69 5.57 -7.53 -8.79
CA PRO A 69 5.80 -8.94 -8.54
C PRO A 69 4.90 -9.85 -9.39
N LYS A 70 5.41 -11.00 -9.84
CA LYS A 70 4.70 -11.93 -10.74
C LYS A 70 3.27 -12.25 -10.28
N ALA A 71 3.06 -12.48 -8.99
CA ALA A 71 1.74 -12.76 -8.43
C ALA A 71 0.78 -11.57 -8.52
N ASP A 72 1.28 -10.34 -8.36
CA ASP A 72 0.47 -9.12 -8.50
C ASP A 72 0.15 -8.85 -9.97
N LEU A 73 1.14 -9.03 -10.87
CA LEU A 73 0.95 -8.95 -12.32
C LEU A 73 -0.09 -9.96 -12.82
N ALA A 74 -0.04 -11.21 -12.34
CA ALA A 74 -1.02 -12.24 -12.70
C ALA A 74 -2.44 -11.83 -12.28
N LEU A 75 -2.60 -11.30 -11.06
CA LEU A 75 -3.88 -10.81 -10.56
C LEU A 75 -4.42 -9.62 -11.38
N VAL A 76 -3.55 -8.68 -11.76
CA VAL A 76 -3.93 -7.56 -12.65
C VAL A 76 -4.32 -8.07 -14.03
N ASN A 77 -3.57 -8.99 -14.62
CA ASN A 77 -3.92 -9.56 -15.93
C ASN A 77 -5.26 -10.29 -15.88
N TRP A 78 -5.52 -11.08 -14.83
CA TRP A 78 -6.80 -11.77 -14.64
C TRP A 78 -7.98 -10.78 -14.61
N ALA A 79 -7.89 -9.77 -13.72
CA ALA A 79 -8.99 -8.85 -13.50
C ALA A 79 -9.13 -7.78 -14.60
N CYS A 80 -8.03 -7.19 -15.06
CA CYS A 80 -8.03 -6.05 -15.97
C CYS A 80 -7.92 -6.47 -17.45
N ARG A 81 -7.07 -7.45 -17.77
CA ARG A 81 -6.81 -7.89 -19.16
C ARG A 81 -7.77 -8.99 -19.62
N SER A 82 -8.10 -9.95 -18.77
CA SER A 82 -9.06 -11.00 -19.11
C SER A 82 -10.50 -10.61 -18.77
N GLY A 83 -10.71 -9.60 -17.90
CA GLY A 83 -12.04 -9.19 -17.45
C GLY A 83 -12.76 -10.26 -16.64
N ARG A 84 -12.02 -11.22 -16.09
CA ARG A 84 -12.58 -12.33 -15.34
C ARG A 84 -12.87 -11.90 -13.90
N PRO A 85 -13.98 -12.36 -13.30
CA PRO A 85 -14.31 -12.01 -11.93
C PRO A 85 -13.33 -12.67 -10.94
N LEU A 86 -13.14 -12.01 -9.79
CA LEU A 86 -12.25 -12.52 -8.73
C LEU A 86 -12.84 -13.75 -8.00
N SER A 87 -14.14 -13.99 -8.13
CA SER A 87 -14.80 -15.18 -7.60
C SER A 87 -14.31 -16.46 -8.27
N GLU A 88 -14.03 -16.42 -9.58
CA GLU A 88 -13.46 -17.57 -10.30
C GLU A 88 -12.06 -17.90 -9.81
N LEU A 89 -11.20 -16.88 -9.63
CA LEU A 89 -9.85 -17.07 -9.10
C LEU A 89 -9.88 -17.58 -7.65
N ALA A 90 -10.85 -17.12 -6.85
CA ALA A 90 -11.06 -17.64 -5.50
C ALA A 90 -11.51 -19.11 -5.48
N ALA A 91 -12.32 -19.53 -6.45
CA ALA A 91 -12.75 -20.91 -6.60
C ALA A 91 -11.59 -21.86 -6.96
N MET A 92 -10.53 -21.34 -7.59
CA MET A 92 -9.28 -22.08 -7.85
C MET A 92 -8.41 -22.27 -6.60
N GLY A 93 -8.82 -21.74 -5.45
CA GLY A 93 -8.15 -21.97 -4.17
C GLY A 93 -6.96 -21.06 -3.87
N GLU A 94 -6.69 -20.03 -4.69
CA GLU A 94 -5.56 -19.12 -4.41
C GLU A 94 -5.73 -18.34 -3.10
N ALA A 95 -6.89 -17.70 -2.93
CA ALA A 95 -7.26 -16.92 -1.75
C ALA A 95 -8.75 -16.57 -1.78
N PRO A 96 -9.37 -16.22 -0.64
CA PRO A 96 -10.74 -15.74 -0.61
C PRO A 96 -10.94 -14.48 -1.48
N ALA A 97 -12.07 -14.39 -2.18
CA ALA A 97 -12.37 -13.28 -3.10
C ALA A 97 -12.22 -11.88 -2.48
N TRP A 98 -12.53 -11.73 -1.18
CA TRP A 98 -12.37 -10.45 -0.46
C TRP A 98 -10.90 -10.07 -0.25
N VAL A 99 -10.01 -11.06 -0.07
CA VAL A 99 -8.55 -10.86 0.03
C VAL A 99 -8.01 -10.42 -1.32
N LEU A 100 -8.40 -11.12 -2.39
CA LEU A 100 -8.03 -10.78 -3.77
C LEU A 100 -8.50 -9.37 -4.14
N SER A 101 -9.74 -9.01 -3.79
CA SER A 101 -10.28 -7.66 -4.01
C SER A 101 -9.49 -6.59 -3.26
N ARG A 102 -9.10 -6.84 -2.00
CA ARG A 102 -8.29 -5.90 -1.21
C ARG A 102 -6.87 -5.79 -1.77
N ARG A 103 -6.29 -6.90 -2.23
CA ARG A 103 -4.97 -6.94 -2.89
C ARG A 103 -4.99 -6.15 -4.20
N LEU A 104 -5.95 -6.41 -5.08
CA LEU A 104 -6.11 -5.70 -6.34
C LEU A 104 -6.30 -4.19 -6.14
N ARG A 105 -7.13 -3.76 -5.18
CA ARG A 105 -7.29 -2.33 -4.85
C ARG A 105 -5.98 -1.67 -4.43
N ARG A 106 -5.15 -2.34 -3.62
CA ARG A 106 -3.83 -1.84 -3.24
C ARG A 106 -2.88 -1.75 -4.43
N ILE A 107 -2.90 -2.76 -5.30
CA ILE A 107 -2.10 -2.77 -6.53
C ILE A 107 -2.51 -1.61 -7.45
N VAL A 108 -3.80 -1.45 -7.70
CA VAL A 108 -4.32 -0.36 -8.54
C VAL A 108 -3.92 1.00 -7.97
N ALA A 109 -4.16 1.23 -6.67
CA ALA A 109 -3.78 2.48 -6.02
C ALA A 109 -2.28 2.78 -6.18
N ARG A 110 -1.44 1.76 -5.99
CA ARG A 110 0.02 1.85 -6.15
C ARG A 110 0.42 2.12 -7.61
N ALA A 111 -0.07 1.33 -8.57
CA ALA A 111 0.24 1.48 -9.99
C ALA A 111 -0.23 2.83 -10.56
N THR A 112 -1.20 3.47 -9.92
CA THR A 112 -1.66 4.83 -10.26
C THR A 112 -0.95 5.95 -9.50
N SER A 113 -0.10 5.65 -8.51
CA SER A 113 0.61 6.68 -7.74
C SER A 113 1.75 7.30 -8.56
N ARG A 114 2.05 8.56 -8.28
CA ARG A 114 3.09 9.33 -8.99
C ARG A 114 4.47 8.73 -8.75
N GLU A 115 4.73 8.33 -7.51
CA GLU A 115 6.00 7.73 -7.08
C GLU A 115 6.25 6.41 -7.79
N PHE A 116 5.23 5.56 -7.94
CA PHE A 116 5.36 4.32 -8.72
C PHE A 116 5.72 4.63 -10.17
N ARG A 117 5.02 5.58 -10.81
CA ARG A 117 5.27 5.98 -12.20
C ARG A 117 6.69 6.48 -12.39
N TYR A 118 7.16 7.35 -11.50
CA TYR A 118 8.51 7.87 -11.54
C TYR A 118 9.57 6.75 -11.45
N VAL A 119 9.40 5.83 -10.52
CA VAL A 119 10.33 4.69 -10.38
C VAL A 119 10.25 3.76 -11.58
N ALA A 120 9.06 3.50 -12.12
CA ALA A 120 8.89 2.70 -13.33
C ALA A 120 9.61 3.34 -14.54
N LEU A 121 9.51 4.66 -14.71
CA LEU A 121 10.23 5.39 -15.77
C LEU A 121 11.74 5.29 -15.60
N LEU A 122 12.25 5.41 -14.38
CA LEU A 122 13.68 5.21 -14.13
C LEU A 122 14.13 3.79 -14.50
N LEU A 123 13.30 2.78 -14.20
CA LEU A 123 13.61 1.40 -14.60
C LEU A 123 13.59 1.21 -16.11
N ASP A 124 12.65 1.83 -16.84
CA ASP A 124 12.64 1.79 -18.30
C ASP A 124 13.93 2.36 -18.92
N VAL A 125 14.46 3.44 -18.34
CA VAL A 125 15.74 4.04 -18.76
C VAL A 125 16.90 3.09 -18.49
N HIS A 126 16.85 2.31 -17.41
CA HIS A 126 17.94 1.39 -17.01
C HIS A 126 17.84 -0.02 -17.60
N ASP A 127 16.65 -0.49 -17.98
CA ASP A 127 16.42 -1.78 -18.65
C ASP A 127 16.47 -1.66 -20.18
N SER A 128 16.52 -0.44 -20.72
CA SER A 128 16.94 -0.23 -22.11
C SER A 128 18.41 -0.63 -22.24
N PRO A 129 18.78 -1.57 -23.13
CA PRO A 129 20.19 -1.79 -23.43
C PRO A 129 20.78 -0.43 -23.79
N PRO A 130 21.99 -0.07 -23.33
CA PRO A 130 22.61 1.18 -23.73
C PRO A 130 22.49 1.24 -25.26
N ALA A 131 21.93 2.34 -25.78
CA ALA A 131 21.76 2.54 -27.22
C ALA A 131 23.15 2.73 -27.84
N TRP A 132 23.96 1.68 -27.79
CA TRP A 132 25.36 1.57 -28.13
C TRP A 132 25.58 0.14 -28.69
N PRO A 133 26.61 -0.06 -29.52
CA PRO A 133 27.88 0.64 -29.43
C PRO A 133 27.77 2.07 -29.95
N PRO A 134 28.58 3.01 -29.43
CA PRO A 134 28.83 4.19 -30.21
C PRO A 134 29.47 3.64 -31.49
N THR A 135 29.20 4.26 -32.61
CA THR A 135 30.11 4.10 -33.73
C THR A 135 31.47 4.64 -33.28
N TRP A 136 32.30 3.78 -32.68
CA TRP A 136 33.70 4.05 -32.49
C TRP A 136 34.26 4.25 -33.90
N PRO A 137 34.95 5.36 -34.20
CA PRO A 137 35.72 5.41 -35.42
C PRO A 137 36.72 4.23 -35.40
N PRO A 138 36.87 3.51 -36.52
CA PRO A 138 37.79 2.38 -36.61
C PRO A 138 39.22 2.91 -36.71
N SER A 139 39.83 3.33 -35.59
CA SER A 139 41.25 3.69 -35.59
C SER A 139 41.83 3.86 -34.18
N GLY A 140 42.75 2.96 -33.83
CA GLY A 140 43.88 3.23 -32.96
C GLY A 140 43.59 3.47 -31.48
N PHE A 141 43.40 2.41 -30.70
CA PHE A 141 43.54 2.53 -29.25
C PHE A 141 45.02 2.67 -28.86
N PRO A 142 45.42 3.72 -28.14
CA PRO A 142 46.69 3.73 -27.44
C PRO A 142 46.65 2.70 -26.30
N SER A 143 47.73 1.92 -26.18
CA SER A 143 48.01 0.91 -25.15
C SER A 143 48.18 1.55 -23.76
N GLY A 144 47.13 2.19 -23.23
CA GLY A 144 47.04 2.64 -21.84
C GLY A 144 46.32 1.59 -21.01
N SER A 145 46.99 1.03 -20.00
CA SER A 145 46.41 0.08 -19.06
C SER A 145 45.07 0.58 -18.52
N PRO A 146 43.99 -0.22 -18.54
CA PRO A 146 42.71 0.20 -17.99
C PRO A 146 42.88 0.42 -16.48
N GLN A 147 42.84 1.69 -16.06
CA GLN A 147 42.64 2.04 -14.66
C GLN A 147 41.31 1.42 -14.24
N GLN A 148 41.38 0.32 -13.50
CA GLN A 148 40.23 -0.26 -12.82
C GLN A 148 39.62 0.82 -11.92
N PRO A 149 38.33 1.20 -12.11
CA PRO A 149 37.69 2.17 -11.24
C PRO A 149 37.71 1.66 -9.79
N ALA A 150 38.02 2.57 -8.87
CA ALA A 150 38.19 2.28 -7.45
C ALA A 150 36.97 1.53 -6.87
N ARG A 151 37.24 0.41 -6.22
CA ARG A 151 36.31 -0.68 -5.90
C ARG A 151 35.32 -0.44 -4.73
N ASN A 152 35.11 0.78 -4.23
CA ASN A 152 34.36 0.99 -2.97
C ASN A 152 33.14 1.92 -3.04
N ASP A 153 32.87 2.55 -4.18
CA ASP A 153 31.59 3.23 -4.38
C ASP A 153 30.60 2.22 -4.95
N LEU A 154 29.92 1.48 -4.06
CA LEU A 154 28.63 0.89 -4.41
C LEU A 154 27.77 2.05 -4.92
N ASP A 155 27.65 2.12 -6.24
CA ASP A 155 27.04 3.17 -7.03
C ASP A 155 25.79 3.70 -6.31
N GLU A 156 25.89 4.88 -5.70
CA GLU A 156 24.85 5.43 -4.82
C GLU A 156 23.50 5.46 -5.56
N GLY A 157 23.54 5.64 -6.88
CA GLY A 157 22.39 5.53 -7.78
C GLY A 157 21.76 4.14 -7.78
N ALA A 158 22.55 3.08 -7.87
CA ALA A 158 22.07 1.70 -7.83
C ALA A 158 21.43 1.36 -6.48
N LEU A 159 22.01 1.83 -5.37
CA LEU A 159 21.44 1.65 -4.03
C LEU A 159 20.10 2.40 -3.88
N GLN A 160 20.04 3.64 -4.34
CA GLN A 160 18.82 4.45 -4.34
C GLN A 160 17.71 3.79 -5.15
N LEU A 161 18.05 3.30 -6.35
CA LEU A 161 17.10 2.60 -7.21
C LEU A 161 16.62 1.29 -6.59
N ALA A 162 17.51 0.50 -5.97
CA ALA A 162 17.14 -0.73 -5.27
C ALA A 162 16.16 -0.46 -4.11
N ILE A 163 16.41 0.59 -3.33
CA ILE A 163 15.50 1.04 -2.26
C ILE A 163 14.15 1.48 -2.83
N ALA A 164 14.16 2.26 -3.92
CA ALA A 164 12.94 2.73 -4.56
C ALA A 164 12.11 1.58 -5.13
N ARG A 165 12.74 0.59 -5.78
CA ARG A 165 12.08 -0.66 -6.22
C ARG A 165 11.44 -1.39 -5.05
N ALA A 166 12.19 -1.57 -3.97
CA ALA A 166 11.70 -2.29 -2.80
C ALA A 166 10.45 -1.62 -2.18
N ILE A 167 10.45 -0.29 -2.06
CA ILE A 167 9.34 0.44 -1.44
C ILE A 167 8.17 0.60 -2.39
N PHE A 168 8.40 1.14 -3.58
CA PHE A 168 7.32 1.59 -4.46
C PHE A 168 6.79 0.49 -5.36
N ILE A 169 7.66 -0.43 -5.83
CA ILE A 169 7.24 -1.54 -6.68
C ILE A 169 6.74 -2.71 -5.82
N ASN A 170 7.59 -3.20 -4.92
CA ASN A 170 7.26 -4.36 -4.09
C ASN A 170 6.34 -4.01 -2.93
N GLY A 171 6.23 -2.73 -2.56
CA GLY A 171 5.38 -2.30 -1.45
C GLY A 171 5.94 -2.68 -0.08
N LEU A 172 7.26 -2.88 0.02
CA LEU A 172 7.89 -3.25 1.27
C LEU A 172 7.91 -2.06 2.23
N ALA A 173 7.72 -2.35 3.52
CA ALA A 173 7.88 -1.34 4.54
C ALA A 173 9.34 -0.90 4.62
N VAL A 174 9.61 0.39 4.86
CA VAL A 174 10.96 0.95 5.08
C VAL A 174 11.77 0.12 6.08
N ARG A 175 11.09 -0.39 7.12
CA ARG A 175 11.69 -1.24 8.15
C ARG A 175 12.25 -2.55 7.62
N GLU A 176 11.56 -3.14 6.65
CA GLU A 176 11.94 -4.39 6.00
C GLU A 176 13.06 -4.18 5.00
N VAL A 177 13.00 -3.10 4.21
CA VAL A 177 14.10 -2.71 3.32
C VAL A 177 15.39 -2.44 4.10
N ALA A 178 15.30 -1.75 5.24
CA ALA A 178 16.45 -1.52 6.14
C ALA A 178 17.11 -2.81 6.60
N ARG A 179 16.28 -3.79 6.99
CA ARG A 179 16.74 -5.11 7.45
C ARG A 179 17.42 -5.89 6.32
N VAL A 180 16.83 -5.90 5.13
CA VAL A 180 17.36 -6.67 3.98
C VAL A 180 18.64 -6.07 3.43
N LEU A 181 18.73 -4.74 3.33
CA LEU A 181 19.88 -4.07 2.74
C LEU A 181 20.98 -3.72 3.76
N GLY A 182 20.75 -3.92 5.06
CA GLY A 182 21.69 -3.50 6.11
C GLY A 182 21.86 -1.97 6.20
N VAL A 183 20.91 -1.19 5.66
CA VAL A 183 20.99 0.27 5.58
C VAL A 183 20.21 0.92 6.73
N PRO A 184 20.74 1.98 7.38
CA PRO A 184 20.02 2.71 8.41
C PRO A 184 18.68 3.24 7.92
N ARG A 185 17.61 3.06 8.72
CA ARG A 185 16.24 3.52 8.38
C ARG A 185 16.19 4.99 7.98
N LYS A 186 16.92 5.86 8.69
CA LYS A 186 16.97 7.31 8.40
C LYS A 186 17.43 7.59 6.97
N ARG A 187 18.39 6.80 6.45
CA ARG A 187 18.89 6.94 5.09
C ARG A 187 17.85 6.52 4.06
N ILE A 188 17.14 5.41 4.31
CA ILE A 188 16.05 4.95 3.44
C ILE A 188 14.90 5.97 3.40
N THR A 189 14.52 6.53 4.54
CA THR A 189 13.47 7.57 4.60
C THR A 189 13.87 8.79 3.77
N ARG A 190 15.10 9.29 3.91
CA ARG A 190 15.60 10.41 3.08
C ARG A 190 15.51 10.10 1.59
N ILE A 191 15.95 8.92 1.17
CA ILE A 191 15.87 8.50 -0.24
C ILE A 191 14.42 8.47 -0.70
N ARG A 192 13.53 7.85 0.06
CA ARG A 192 12.09 7.80 -0.27
C ARG A 192 11.51 9.20 -0.44
N ASP A 193 11.85 10.13 0.44
CA ASP A 193 11.31 11.49 0.40
C ASP A 193 11.86 12.29 -0.80
N VAL A 194 13.13 12.07 -1.18
CA VAL A 194 13.70 12.62 -2.44
C VAL A 194 12.94 12.11 -3.67
N PHE A 195 12.62 10.81 -3.72
CA PHE A 195 11.83 10.25 -4.82
C PHE A 195 10.41 10.82 -4.87
N ALA A 196 9.78 11.04 -3.72
CA ALA A 196 8.45 11.67 -3.66
C ALA A 196 8.49 13.10 -4.21
N LEU A 197 9.45 13.92 -3.79
CA LEU A 197 9.63 15.29 -4.29
C LEU A 197 9.90 15.34 -5.80
N ARG A 198 10.76 14.45 -6.32
CA ARG A 198 11.03 14.36 -7.76
C ARG A 198 9.80 13.91 -8.56
N ALA A 199 9.01 12.98 -8.01
CA ALA A 199 7.76 12.55 -8.63
C ALA A 199 6.70 13.67 -8.64
N GLU A 200 6.70 14.56 -7.65
CA GLU A 200 5.85 15.76 -7.65
C GLU A 200 6.27 16.77 -8.73
N ALA A 201 7.57 17.03 -8.86
CA ALA A 201 8.12 17.97 -9.84
C ALA A 201 7.86 17.56 -11.31
N LEU A 202 7.73 16.27 -11.60
CA LEU A 202 7.41 15.78 -12.96
C LEU A 202 5.91 15.86 -13.28
N ALA A 203 5.06 16.14 -12.29
CA ALA A 203 3.60 16.16 -12.46
C ALA A 203 3.03 17.57 -12.66
N THR A 204 3.86 18.60 -12.57
CA THR A 204 3.54 20.02 -12.85
C THR A 204 3.99 20.40 -14.25
#